data_AF-A0A7W8E7S1-F1
#
_entry.id   AF-A0A7W8E7S1-F1
#
_cell.length_a   1.000
_cell.length_b   1.000
_cell.length_c   1.000
_cell.angle_alpha   90.00
_cell.angle_beta   90.00
_cell.angle_gamma   90.00
#
_symmetry.space_group_name_H-M   'P 1'
#
loop_
_entity.id
_entity.type
_entity.pdbx_description
1 polymer ?
#
loop_
_entity_poly.entity_id
_entity_poly.type
_entity_poly.pdbx_seq_one_letter_code
_entity_poly.pdbx_strand_id
1 'polypeptide(L)'
;MQTVERALDLKVADAVWVATAMLHREHSKVEGFTVAEIVAKVKEEGLTEKEDISIYLHANQHCVANRAPNQAKLRMLFETQNGLRRLFCPSDPFHAERDGRIIPKASDLPGHLMPLLRWYEEWCAKRRSRASTDDPLLALAGSGKGLWALDAVEYVNRLRAE
;
A
#
# COMPACT_ATOMS: atom_id res chain seq x y z
N MET A 1 -31.57 19.81 12.04
CA MET A 1 -30.26 20.20 12.61
C MET A 1 -29.19 19.48 11.80
N GLN A 2 -28.54 20.18 10.88
CA GLN A 2 -27.38 19.64 10.17
C GLN A 2 -26.21 19.67 11.16
N THR A 3 -25.72 18.50 11.54
CA THR A 3 -24.46 18.37 12.26
C THR A 3 -23.38 18.82 11.28
N VAL A 4 -22.81 19.99 11.50
CA VAL A 4 -21.62 20.43 10.78
C VAL A 4 -20.50 19.53 11.29
N GLU A 5 -20.25 18.41 10.58
CA GLU A 5 -19.06 17.60 10.83
C GLU A 5 -17.87 18.51 10.56
N ARG A 6 -17.19 18.88 11.65
CA ARG A 6 -15.99 19.70 11.59
C ARG A 6 -14.94 18.92 10.82
N ALA A 7 -14.42 19.52 9.74
CA ALA A 7 -13.32 18.98 8.98
C ALA A 7 -12.21 18.51 9.94
N LEU A 8 -11.66 17.34 9.64
CA LEU A 8 -10.52 16.80 10.36
C LEU A 8 -9.30 17.66 10.01
N ASP A 9 -8.51 18.07 10.99
CA ASP A 9 -7.25 18.80 10.74
C ASP A 9 -6.08 17.80 10.67
N LEU A 10 -6.20 16.81 9.77
CA LEU A 10 -5.11 15.85 9.57
C LEU A 10 -3.93 16.54 8.86
N LYS A 11 -2.72 16.06 9.15
CA LYS A 11 -1.54 16.39 8.33
C LYS A 11 -1.79 15.94 6.90
N VAL A 12 -1.33 16.73 5.92
CA VAL A 12 -1.59 16.49 4.49
C VAL A 12 -1.22 15.06 4.05
N ALA A 13 -0.09 14.54 4.50
CA ALA A 13 0.34 13.18 4.19
C ALA A 13 -0.63 12.12 4.75
N ASP A 14 -1.11 12.30 5.98
CA ASP A 14 -2.04 11.37 6.62
C ASP A 14 -3.44 11.48 5.97
N ALA A 15 -3.88 12.69 5.60
CA ALA A 15 -5.11 12.92 4.83
C ALA A 15 -5.07 12.22 3.45
N VAL A 16 -3.97 12.35 2.71
CA VAL A 16 -3.75 11.68 1.42
C VAL A 16 -3.80 10.16 1.56
N TRP A 17 -3.18 9.62 2.61
CA TRP A 17 -3.24 8.18 2.89
C TRP A 17 -4.67 7.72 3.20
N VAL A 18 -5.38 8.45 4.07
CA VAL A 18 -6.77 8.12 4.46
C VAL A 18 -7.70 8.16 3.26
N ALA A 19 -7.65 9.22 2.44
CA ALA A 19 -8.46 9.32 1.23
C ALA A 19 -8.22 8.16 0.26
N THR A 20 -6.94 7.80 0.03
CA THR A 20 -6.60 6.69 -0.86
C THR A 20 -7.08 5.34 -0.29
N ALA A 21 -7.01 5.17 1.04
CA ALA A 21 -7.52 3.99 1.71
C ALA A 21 -9.06 3.88 1.61
N MET A 22 -9.79 5.00 1.75
CA MET A 22 -11.23 5.04 1.55
C MET A 22 -11.62 4.69 0.11
N LEU A 23 -10.93 5.28 -0.88
CA LEU A 23 -11.15 4.95 -2.30
C LEU A 23 -10.96 3.46 -2.59
N HIS A 24 -9.92 2.82 -2.06
CA HIS A 24 -9.74 1.38 -2.22
C HIS A 24 -10.80 0.54 -1.48
N ARG A 25 -11.35 1.02 -0.36
CA ARG A 25 -12.47 0.34 0.32
C ARG A 25 -13.74 0.41 -0.51
N GLU A 26 -14.03 1.57 -1.08
CA GLU A 26 -15.19 1.81 -1.94
C GLU A 26 -15.05 1.06 -3.28
N HIS A 27 -13.84 1.02 -3.83
CA HIS A 27 -13.54 0.47 -5.15
C HIS A 27 -12.48 -0.64 -5.10
N SER A 28 -12.77 -1.71 -4.36
CA SER A 28 -11.83 -2.82 -4.08
C SER A 28 -11.22 -3.53 -5.31
N LYS A 29 -11.81 -3.39 -6.50
CA LYS A 29 -11.31 -3.99 -7.76
C LYS A 29 -10.39 -3.07 -8.56
N VAL A 30 -10.31 -1.78 -8.22
CA VAL A 30 -9.51 -0.80 -8.94
C VAL A 30 -8.06 -0.84 -8.43
N GLU A 31 -7.11 -0.83 -9.36
CA GLU A 31 -5.68 -0.99 -9.04
C GLU A 31 -5.10 0.26 -8.35
N GLY A 32 -5.58 1.45 -8.71
CA GLY A 32 -5.19 2.74 -8.15
C GLY A 32 -6.02 3.88 -8.73
N PHE A 33 -5.74 5.10 -8.29
CA PHE A 33 -6.51 6.30 -8.59
C PHE A 33 -5.60 7.41 -9.10
N THR A 34 -6.14 8.32 -9.90
CA THR A 34 -5.44 9.53 -10.32
C THR A 34 -5.18 10.45 -9.11
N VAL A 35 -4.20 11.35 -9.24
CA VAL A 35 -3.94 12.37 -8.20
C VAL A 35 -5.18 13.26 -7.99
N ALA A 36 -5.91 13.57 -9.07
CA ALA A 36 -7.12 14.39 -9.01
C ALA A 36 -8.24 13.72 -8.19
N GLU A 37 -8.46 12.41 -8.36
CA GLU A 37 -9.44 11.64 -7.56
C GLU A 37 -9.06 11.64 -6.08
N ILE A 38 -7.78 11.47 -5.74
CA ILE A 38 -7.32 11.52 -4.35
C ILE A 38 -7.54 12.92 -3.76
N VAL A 39 -7.19 13.98 -4.49
CA VAL A 39 -7.43 15.37 -4.04
C VAL A 39 -8.93 15.63 -3.84
N ALA A 40 -9.76 15.17 -4.78
CA ALA A 40 -11.22 15.30 -4.68
C ALA A 40 -11.76 14.58 -3.43
N LYS A 41 -11.31 13.35 -3.17
CA LYS A 41 -11.73 12.60 -1.98
C LYS A 41 -11.28 13.24 -0.68
N VAL A 42 -10.06 13.79 -0.61
CA VAL A 42 -9.58 14.53 0.57
C VAL A 42 -10.51 15.70 0.90
N LYS A 43 -11.00 16.40 -0.14
CA LYS A 43 -11.91 17.54 0.01
C LYS A 43 -13.33 17.14 0.37
N GLU A 44 -13.86 16.13 -0.32
CA GLU A 44 -15.20 15.60 -0.10
C GLU A 44 -15.39 15.19 1.37
N GLU A 45 -14.40 14.51 1.93
CA GLU A 45 -14.41 14.02 3.31
C GLU A 45 -13.91 15.06 4.34
N GLY A 46 -13.53 16.27 3.89
CA GLY A 46 -13.01 17.32 4.76
C GLY A 46 -11.83 16.87 5.64
N LEU A 47 -10.87 16.14 5.07
CA LEU A 47 -9.80 15.50 5.86
C LEU A 47 -8.68 16.45 6.30
N THR A 48 -8.57 17.63 5.67
CA THR A 48 -7.61 18.68 6.00
C THR A 48 -8.06 20.02 5.41
N GLU A 49 -7.70 21.13 6.07
CA GLU A 49 -7.97 22.50 5.60
C GLU A 49 -6.87 23.06 4.67
N LYS A 50 -5.94 22.21 4.24
CA LYS A 50 -4.79 22.61 3.41
C LYS A 50 -5.17 22.77 1.95
N GLU A 51 -4.41 23.61 1.25
CA GLU A 51 -4.69 23.96 -0.14
C GLU A 51 -4.50 22.77 -1.08
N ASP A 52 -5.27 22.74 -2.18
CA ASP A 52 -5.23 21.72 -3.23
C ASP A 52 -3.82 21.44 -3.72
N ILE A 53 -3.02 22.50 -3.87
CA ILE A 53 -1.65 22.38 -4.39
C ILE A 53 -0.75 21.59 -3.43
N SER A 54 -0.99 21.74 -2.12
CA SER A 54 -0.28 21.01 -1.07
C SER A 54 -0.67 19.53 -1.08
N ILE A 55 -1.98 19.25 -1.18
CA ILE A 55 -2.52 17.89 -1.26
C ILE A 55 -2.02 17.20 -2.54
N TYR A 56 -2.07 17.90 -3.67
CA TYR A 56 -1.58 17.44 -4.96
C TYR A 56 -0.10 17.08 -4.89
N LEU A 57 0.75 17.95 -4.33
CA LEU A 57 2.18 17.69 -4.23
C LEU A 57 2.48 16.47 -3.34
N HIS A 58 1.70 16.26 -2.28
CA HIS A 58 1.84 15.08 -1.43
C HIS A 58 1.44 13.80 -2.17
N ALA A 59 0.29 13.79 -2.83
CA ALA A 59 -0.20 12.64 -3.59
C ALA A 59 0.65 12.33 -4.83
N ASN A 60 1.24 13.36 -5.46
CA ASN A 60 2.07 13.20 -6.64
C ASN A 60 3.53 12.85 -6.31
N GLN A 61 4.12 13.41 -5.26
CA GLN A 61 5.57 13.32 -5.01
C GLN A 61 5.92 12.88 -3.59
N HIS A 62 5.49 13.62 -2.56
CA HIS A 62 6.03 13.41 -1.21
C HIS A 62 5.64 12.07 -0.60
N CYS A 63 4.46 11.54 -0.93
CA CYS A 63 3.99 10.26 -0.40
C CYS A 63 4.40 9.04 -1.24
N VAL A 64 4.90 9.24 -2.46
CA VAL A 64 5.10 8.17 -3.46
C VAL A 64 6.44 7.46 -3.27
N ALA A 65 6.40 6.18 -2.89
CA ALA A 65 7.54 5.38 -2.45
C ALA A 65 8.53 5.01 -3.57
N ASN A 66 8.06 4.81 -4.79
CA ASN A 66 8.88 4.41 -5.95
C ASN A 66 9.37 5.60 -6.78
N ARG A 67 9.15 6.83 -6.31
CA ARG A 67 9.75 8.05 -6.88
C ARG A 67 10.95 8.49 -6.06
N ALA A 68 11.93 9.10 -6.74
CA ALA A 68 13.02 9.79 -6.08
C ALA A 68 12.46 10.79 -5.04
N PRO A 69 13.02 10.86 -3.82
CA PRO A 69 12.55 11.80 -2.82
C PRO A 69 12.76 13.23 -3.27
N ASN A 70 11.78 14.08 -2.97
CA ASN A 70 11.96 15.52 -2.98
C ASN A 70 11.63 16.01 -1.57
N GLN A 71 12.67 16.16 -0.74
CA GLN A 71 12.65 16.52 0.68
C GLN A 71 11.99 15.51 1.63
N ALA A 72 10.79 15.02 1.31
CA ALA A 72 10.08 14.03 2.11
C ALA A 72 10.46 12.59 1.72
N LYS A 73 10.65 11.74 2.73
CA LYS A 73 11.04 10.33 2.58
C LYS A 73 9.89 9.33 2.79
N LEU A 74 8.64 9.80 2.76
CA LEU A 74 7.46 8.96 3.04
C LEU A 74 7.26 7.89 1.97
N ARG A 75 6.59 6.80 2.37
CA ARG A 75 6.25 5.63 1.55
C ARG A 75 4.79 5.23 1.71
N MET A 76 3.90 6.21 1.59
CA MET A 76 2.46 6.01 1.83
C MET A 76 1.74 5.53 0.58
N LEU A 77 2.17 5.98 -0.59
CA LEU A 77 1.60 5.64 -1.89
C LEU A 77 2.63 4.95 -2.78
N PHE A 78 2.13 4.25 -3.79
CA PHE A 78 2.92 3.63 -4.85
C PHE A 78 2.35 4.06 -6.20
N GLU A 79 3.21 4.50 -7.12
CA GLU A 79 2.84 4.78 -8.50
C GLU A 79 2.86 3.48 -9.32
N THR A 80 1.71 3.14 -9.88
CA THR A 80 1.54 2.03 -10.83
C THR A 80 2.08 2.42 -12.21
N GLN A 81 2.24 1.44 -13.11
CA GLN A 81 2.78 1.67 -14.46
C GLN A 81 1.95 2.66 -15.28
N ASN A 82 0.65 2.78 -15.00
CA ASN A 82 -0.27 3.68 -15.69
C ASN A 82 -0.30 5.10 -15.12
N GLY A 83 0.61 5.43 -14.19
CA GLY A 83 0.60 6.74 -13.52
C GLY A 83 -0.56 6.89 -12.51
N LEU A 84 -1.19 5.80 -12.08
CA LEU A 84 -2.17 5.81 -10.99
C LEU A 84 -1.47 5.60 -9.65
N ARG A 85 -2.06 6.11 -8.57
CA ARG A 85 -1.56 6.01 -7.20
C ARG A 85 -2.41 5.01 -6.45
N ARG A 86 -1.74 4.12 -5.75
CA ARG A 86 -2.38 3.18 -4.83
C ARG A 86 -1.70 3.24 -3.48
N LEU A 87 -2.30 2.63 -2.47
CA LEU A 87 -1.62 2.44 -1.19
C LEU A 87 -0.35 1.60 -1.38
N PHE A 88 0.72 2.01 -0.69
CA PHE A 88 1.95 1.23 -0.62
C PHE A 88 1.76 0.03 0.31
N CYS A 89 2.21 -1.14 -0.11
CA CYS A 89 2.31 -2.36 0.69
C CYS A 89 3.78 -2.62 1.04
N PRO A 90 4.14 -3.11 2.23
CA PRO A 90 5.54 -3.38 2.59
C PRO A 90 6.30 -4.34 1.65
N SER A 91 5.59 -5.13 0.85
CA SER A 91 6.18 -6.00 -0.17
C SER A 91 6.45 -5.30 -1.51
N ASP A 92 6.03 -4.05 -1.68
CA ASP A 92 6.25 -3.29 -2.90
C ASP A 92 7.70 -2.81 -3.00
N PRO A 93 8.25 -2.70 -4.22
CA PRO A 93 9.55 -2.06 -4.41
C PRO A 93 9.46 -0.56 -4.08
N PHE A 94 10.54 0.01 -3.55
CA PHE A 94 10.62 1.43 -3.23
C PHE A 94 12.03 1.96 -3.50
N HIS A 95 12.14 3.29 -3.64
CA HIS A 95 13.42 3.94 -3.87
C HIS A 95 14.30 3.89 -2.60
N ALA A 96 15.60 3.61 -2.73
CA ALA A 96 16.50 3.36 -1.59
C ALA A 96 16.53 4.51 -0.56
N GLU A 97 16.42 5.75 -1.02
CA GLU A 97 16.42 6.95 -0.17
C GLU A 97 15.08 7.23 0.55
N ARG A 98 14.07 6.38 0.34
CA ARG A 98 12.76 6.45 1.01
C ARG A 98 12.77 5.54 2.24
N ASP A 99 13.10 6.09 3.39
CA ASP A 99 13.16 5.38 4.69
C ASP A 99 11.99 5.75 5.64
N GLY A 100 11.08 6.62 5.19
CA GLY A 100 10.04 7.19 6.04
C GLY A 100 8.83 6.28 6.29
N ARG A 101 7.83 6.88 6.95
CA ARG A 101 6.58 6.22 7.36
C ARG A 101 5.76 5.73 6.16
N ILE A 102 5.07 4.61 6.37
CA ILE A 102 4.19 3.95 5.40
C ILE A 102 2.71 4.19 5.74
N ILE A 103 2.37 4.26 7.02
CA ILE A 103 1.02 4.50 7.52
C ILE A 103 1.00 5.73 8.45
N PRO A 104 -0.17 6.38 8.64
CA PRO A 104 -0.36 7.40 9.66
C PRO A 104 -0.09 6.85 11.06
N LYS A 105 0.28 7.73 11.99
CA LYS A 105 0.39 7.34 13.40
C LYS A 105 -1.01 7.18 13.98
N ALA A 106 -1.25 6.09 14.70
CA ALA A 106 -2.54 5.84 15.35
C ALA A 106 -2.96 6.98 16.31
N SER A 107 -1.99 7.63 16.98
CA SER A 107 -2.22 8.78 17.85
C SER A 107 -2.73 10.03 17.13
N ASP A 108 -2.44 10.13 15.83
CA ASP A 108 -2.74 11.30 15.00
C ASP A 108 -4.07 11.09 14.23
N LEU A 109 -4.69 9.91 14.34
CA LEU A 109 -5.95 9.56 13.69
C LEU A 109 -7.12 9.60 14.67
N PRO A 110 -8.25 10.21 14.28
CA PRO A 110 -9.53 10.05 14.98
C PRO A 110 -9.93 8.58 15.16
N GLY A 111 -10.57 8.27 16.28
CA GLY A 111 -10.96 6.89 16.61
C GLY A 111 -11.82 6.19 15.55
N HIS A 112 -12.65 6.93 14.81
CA HIS A 112 -13.48 6.36 13.74
C HIS A 112 -12.69 5.94 12.50
N LEU A 113 -11.46 6.45 12.32
CA LEU A 113 -10.54 6.06 11.24
C LEU A 113 -9.62 4.90 11.64
N MET A 114 -9.57 4.51 12.91
CA MET A 114 -8.77 3.36 13.37
C MET A 114 -9.07 2.04 12.65
N PRO A 115 -10.34 1.70 12.32
CA PRO A 115 -10.64 0.52 11.52
C PRO A 115 -9.97 0.50 10.14
N LEU A 116 -9.60 1.66 9.60
CA LEU A 116 -8.92 1.78 8.31
C LEU A 116 -7.51 1.20 8.35
N LEU A 117 -6.82 1.32 9.49
CA LEU A 117 -5.50 0.71 9.69
C LEU A 117 -5.58 -0.82 9.69
N ARG A 118 -6.57 -1.39 10.38
CA ARG A 118 -6.82 -2.84 10.35
C ARG A 118 -7.16 -3.32 8.93
N TRP A 119 -8.05 -2.60 8.26
CA TRP A 119 -8.41 -2.92 6.87
C TRP A 119 -7.17 -2.88 5.95
N TYR A 120 -6.26 -1.92 6.14
CA TYR A 120 -5.03 -1.82 5.39
C TYR A 120 -4.13 -3.05 5.56
N GLU A 121 -3.96 -3.54 6.80
CA GLU A 121 -3.19 -4.76 7.08
C GLU A 121 -3.77 -5.97 6.34
N GLU A 122 -5.10 -6.15 6.40
CA GLU A 122 -5.80 -7.20 5.66
C GLU A 122 -5.66 -7.05 4.15
N TRP A 123 -5.75 -5.82 3.64
CA TRP A 123 -5.59 -5.50 2.22
C TRP A 123 -4.18 -5.85 1.72
N CYS A 124 -3.14 -5.50 2.49
CA CYS A 124 -1.76 -5.87 2.21
C CYS A 124 -1.55 -7.39 2.24
N ALA A 125 -2.13 -8.08 3.23
CA ALA A 125 -2.03 -9.54 3.33
C ALA A 125 -2.65 -10.24 2.10
N LYS A 126 -3.84 -9.81 1.67
CA LYS A 126 -4.52 -10.34 0.47
C LYS A 126 -3.72 -10.10 -0.82
N ARG A 127 -3.07 -8.94 -0.95
CA ARG A 127 -2.20 -8.66 -2.10
C ARG A 127 -0.97 -9.56 -2.12
N ARG A 128 -0.34 -9.77 -0.96
CA ARG A 128 0.81 -10.66 -0.84
C ARG A 128 0.47 -12.10 -1.21
N SER A 129 -0.67 -12.62 -0.73
CA SER A 129 -1.10 -13.98 -1.06
C SER A 129 -1.43 -14.16 -2.55
N ARG A 130 -1.98 -13.12 -3.20
CA ARG A 130 -2.23 -13.15 -4.65
C ARG A 130 -0.93 -13.20 -5.43
N ALA A 131 0.05 -12.37 -5.07
CA ALA A 131 1.36 -12.37 -5.72
C ALA A 131 2.08 -13.73 -5.59
N SER A 132 1.98 -14.42 -4.45
CA SER A 132 2.57 -15.76 -4.30
C SER A 132 1.82 -16.85 -5.05
N THR A 133 0.52 -16.68 -5.29
CA THR A 133 -0.29 -17.65 -6.05
C THR A 133 -0.05 -17.53 -7.55
N ASP A 134 0.21 -16.30 -8.03
CA ASP A 134 0.48 -15.98 -9.44
C ASP A 134 1.97 -16.16 -9.83
N ASP A 135 2.83 -16.67 -8.94
CA ASP A 135 4.24 -16.91 -9.23
C ASP A 135 4.42 -18.21 -10.05
N PRO A 136 4.83 -18.13 -11.34
CA PRO A 136 4.94 -19.30 -12.21
C PRO A 136 6.02 -20.28 -11.78
N LEU A 137 7.07 -19.85 -11.07
CA LEU A 137 8.11 -20.75 -10.56
C LEU A 137 7.60 -21.53 -9.34
N LEU A 138 6.85 -20.87 -8.44
CA LEU A 138 6.19 -21.54 -7.33
C LEU A 138 5.07 -22.47 -7.80
N ALA A 139 4.33 -22.10 -8.84
CA ALA A 139 3.33 -22.98 -9.45
C ALA A 139 3.95 -24.27 -10.02
N LEU A 140 5.21 -24.21 -10.44
CA LEU A 140 5.98 -25.37 -10.91
C LEU A 140 6.66 -26.15 -9.77
N ALA A 141 6.56 -25.71 -8.51
CA ALA A 141 7.16 -26.42 -7.39
C ALA A 141 6.58 -27.85 -7.28
N GLY A 142 7.46 -28.85 -7.32
CA GLY A 142 7.07 -30.27 -7.30
C GLY A 142 6.75 -30.88 -8.66
N SER A 143 6.75 -30.12 -9.76
CA SER A 143 6.59 -30.65 -11.13
C SER A 143 7.69 -31.66 -11.53
N GLY A 144 8.87 -31.57 -10.92
CA GLY A 144 9.99 -32.48 -11.16
C GLY A 144 9.96 -33.78 -10.38
N LYS A 145 8.96 -34.07 -9.54
CA LYS A 145 8.93 -35.27 -8.67
C LYS A 145 9.10 -36.61 -9.42
N GLY A 146 8.69 -36.67 -10.70
CA GLY A 146 8.86 -37.87 -11.53
C GLY A 146 10.16 -37.91 -12.35
N LEU A 147 10.98 -36.87 -12.31
CA LEU A 147 12.26 -36.81 -13.05
C LEU A 147 13.43 -37.40 -12.26
N TRP A 148 13.31 -37.49 -10.94
CA TRP A 148 14.37 -37.93 -10.04
C TRP A 148 14.03 -39.30 -9.45
N ALA A 149 15.04 -40.18 -9.35
CA ALA A 149 14.88 -41.53 -8.80
C ALA A 149 14.59 -41.55 -7.29
N LEU A 150 14.86 -40.44 -6.59
CA LEU A 150 14.60 -40.25 -5.17
C LEU A 150 13.95 -38.90 -4.96
N ASP A 151 13.13 -38.78 -3.92
CA ASP A 151 12.69 -37.47 -3.49
C ASP A 151 13.86 -36.68 -2.87
N ALA A 152 13.76 -35.35 -2.86
CA ALA A 152 14.84 -34.47 -2.40
C ALA A 152 15.17 -34.67 -0.91
N VAL A 153 14.18 -35.05 -0.09
CA VAL A 153 14.36 -35.26 1.35
C VAL A 153 15.12 -36.57 1.59
N GLU A 154 14.75 -37.63 0.87
CA GLU A 154 15.39 -38.94 0.91
C GLU A 154 16.83 -38.86 0.42
N TYR A 155 17.09 -38.12 -0.66
CA TYR A 155 18.44 -37.88 -1.17
C TYR A 155 19.34 -37.16 -0.14
N VAL A 156 18.84 -36.08 0.48
CA VAL A 156 19.60 -35.33 1.50
C VAL A 156 19.84 -36.18 2.75
N ASN A 157 18.87 -36.99 3.16
CA ASN A 157 19.05 -37.90 4.29
C ASN A 157 20.11 -38.97 4.01
N ARG A 158 20.19 -39.47 2.76
CA ARG A 158 21.22 -40.42 2.35
C ARG A 158 22.62 -39.78 2.37
N LEU A 159 22.76 -38.56 1.83
CA LEU A 159 24.03 -37.79 1.88
C LEU A 159 24.52 -37.51 3.30
N ARG A 160 23.62 -37.37 4.27
CA ARG A 160 23.95 -37.14 5.68
C ARG A 160 24.30 -38.42 6.45
N ALA A 161 24.01 -39.57 5.86
CA ALA A 161 24.30 -40.87 6.45
C ALA A 161 25.63 -41.48 5.96
N GLU A 162 26.28 -40.84 4.98
CA GLU A 162 27.66 -41.06 4.54
C GLU A 162 28.64 -40.17 5.32
#